data_AF-A0A2V2Q7R7-F1
#
_entry.id   AF-A0A2V2Q7R7-F1
#
_cell.length_a   1.000
_cell.length_b   1.000
_cell.length_c   1.000
_cell.angle_alpha   90.00
_cell.angle_beta   90.00
_cell.angle_gamma   90.00
#
_symmetry.space_group_name_H-M   'P 1'
#
loop_
_entity.id
_entity.type
_entity.pdbx_description
1 polymer ?
#
loop_
_entity_poly.entity_id
_entity_poly.type
_entity_poly.pdbx_seq_one_letter_code
_entity_poly.pdbx_strand_id
1 'polypeptide(L)'
;RAPVYRGLLREGGGGPLGERLHRELRQRSLDELDARRPAEPGHDLTASAVAGIFTGTLADWVHGEITATPGQLAGRIWQLLLAVHATARLTWRARQPDPAKPL
;
A
#
# COMPACT_ATOMS: atom_id res chain seq x y z
N ARG A 1 2.76 -14.89 18.92
CA ARG A 1 2.96 -13.49 18.46
C ARG A 1 3.20 -12.62 19.68
N ALA A 2 4.30 -11.85 19.71
CA ALA A 2 4.77 -11.21 20.94
C ALA A 2 3.81 -10.09 21.41
N PRO A 3 3.46 -10.01 22.71
CA PRO A 3 2.61 -8.94 23.27
C PRO A 3 3.10 -7.52 22.94
N VAL A 4 4.41 -7.36 22.79
CA VAL A 4 5.06 -6.10 22.40
C VAL A 4 4.53 -5.59 21.05
N TYR A 5 4.42 -6.45 20.03
CA TYR A 5 3.94 -6.02 18.72
C TYR A 5 2.47 -5.60 18.76
N ARG A 6 1.63 -6.26 19.58
CA ARG A 6 0.22 -5.85 19.76
C ARG A 6 0.08 -4.51 20.46
N GLY A 7 0.96 -4.22 21.42
CA GLY A 7 0.97 -2.92 22.09
C GLY A 7 1.42 -1.77 21.17
N LEU A 8 2.35 -2.05 20.26
CA LEU A 8 2.90 -1.03 19.35
C LEU A 8 2.12 -0.87 18.05
N LEU A 9 1.50 -1.94 17.55
CA LEU A 9 0.67 -1.99 16.35
C LEU A 9 -0.77 -2.31 16.78
N ARG A 10 -1.58 -1.27 16.92
CA ARG A 10 -3.01 -1.38 17.28
C ARG A 10 -3.82 -1.86 16.08
N GLU A 11 -5.02 -2.35 16.36
CA GLU A 11 -6.02 -2.74 15.35
C GLU A 11 -6.18 -1.66 14.27
N GLY A 12 -6.44 -2.09 13.02
CA GLY A 12 -6.53 -1.19 11.87
C GLY A 12 -5.20 -0.53 11.44
N GLY A 13 -4.06 -0.91 12.03
CA GLY A 13 -2.74 -0.40 11.64
C GLY A 13 -2.30 0.86 12.37
N GLY A 14 -2.95 1.22 13.48
CA GLY A 14 -2.59 2.39 14.30
C GLY A 14 -1.48 2.10 15.33
N GLY A 15 -1.19 3.08 16.19
CA GLY A 15 -0.16 2.95 17.22
C GLY A 15 1.23 3.35 16.74
N PRO A 16 2.21 3.45 17.65
CA PRO A 16 3.52 4.03 17.33
C PRO A 16 4.26 3.26 16.22
N LEU A 17 4.12 1.93 16.18
CA LEU A 17 4.71 1.13 15.10
C LEU A 17 3.89 1.26 13.81
N GLY A 18 2.56 1.26 13.90
CA GLY A 18 1.68 1.40 12.74
C GLY A 18 1.86 2.74 12.01
N GLU A 19 1.90 3.84 12.76
CA GLU A 19 2.13 5.18 12.22
C GLU A 19 3.51 5.32 11.58
N ARG A 20 4.54 4.72 12.19
CA ARG A 20 5.89 4.70 11.62
C ARG A 20 5.94 3.89 10.33
N LEU A 21 5.42 2.66 10.34
CA LEU A 21 5.38 1.80 9.16
C LEU A 21 4.62 2.45 8.03
N HIS A 22 3.46 3.05 8.31
CA HIS A 22 2.66 3.73 7.30
C HIS A 22 3.46 4.86 6.64
N ARG A 23 4.14 5.70 7.44
CA ARG A 23 4.94 6.82 6.95
C ARG A 23 6.11 6.36 6.09
N GLU A 24 6.88 5.39 6.58
CA GLU A 24 8.07 4.89 5.87
C GLU A 24 7.70 4.16 4.57
N LEU A 25 6.64 3.34 4.60
CA LEU A 25 6.16 2.64 3.40
C LEU A 25 5.58 3.61 2.37
N ARG A 26 4.82 4.62 2.80
CA ARG A 26 4.30 5.66 1.91
C ARG A 26 5.45 6.40 1.23
N GLN A 27 6.45 6.84 2.01
CA GLN A 27 7.60 7.55 1.45
C GLN A 27 8.36 6.66 0.47
N ARG A 28 8.66 5.41 0.86
CA ARG A 28 9.33 4.45 -0.01
C ARG A 28 8.57 4.22 -1.31
N SER A 29 7.24 4.16 -1.26
CA SER A 29 6.38 4.00 -2.43
C SER A 29 6.40 5.22 -3.34
N LEU A 30 6.47 6.44 -2.78
CA LEU A 30 6.64 7.66 -3.57
C LEU A 30 7.98 7.66 -4.29
N ASP A 31 9.07 7.39 -3.57
CA ASP A 31 10.43 7.36 -4.12
C ASP A 31 10.54 6.36 -5.29
N GLU A 32 9.92 5.18 -5.17
CA GLU A 32 9.88 4.17 -6.23
C GLU A 32 9.03 4.59 -7.44
N LEU A 33 7.91 5.28 -7.21
CA LEU A 33 7.08 5.79 -8.30
C LEU A 33 7.81 6.90 -9.07
N ASP A 34 8.44 7.82 -8.35
CA ASP A 34 9.18 8.96 -8.92
C ASP A 34 10.43 8.49 -9.69
N ALA A 35 11.12 7.45 -9.20
CA ALA A 35 12.29 6.89 -9.88
C ALA A 35 11.94 6.16 -11.19
N ARG A 36 10.72 5.66 -11.33
CA ARG A 36 10.33 4.75 -12.43
C ARG A 36 9.37 5.38 -13.43
N ARG A 37 8.76 6.52 -13.12
CA ARG A 37 7.71 7.14 -13.94
C ARG A 37 7.81 8.67 -13.90
N PRO A 38 7.39 9.35 -14.98
CA PRO A 38 7.02 10.77 -14.88
C PRO A 38 5.97 10.93 -13.77
N ALA A 39 5.98 12.05 -13.04
CA ALA A 39 5.01 12.29 -11.98
C ALA A 39 3.57 12.23 -12.53
N GLU A 40 2.85 11.14 -12.28
CA GLU A 40 1.46 10.95 -12.70
C GLU A 40 0.52 11.42 -11.56
N PRO A 41 -0.56 12.16 -11.86
CA PRO A 41 -1.59 12.50 -10.89
C PRO A 41 -2.14 11.27 -10.14
N GLY A 42 -2.11 11.31 -8.81
CA GLY A 42 -2.60 10.23 -7.94
C GLY A 42 -1.51 9.27 -7.40
N HIS A 43 -0.23 9.57 -7.61
CA HIS A 43 0.88 8.84 -6.97
C HIS A 43 0.78 8.84 -5.43
N ASP A 44 0.35 9.96 -4.85
CA ASP A 44 0.13 10.13 -3.42
C ASP A 44 -0.96 9.20 -2.87
N LEU A 45 -2.08 9.06 -3.60
CA LEU A 45 -3.17 8.15 -3.25
C LEU A 45 -2.70 6.70 -3.34
N THR A 46 -1.97 6.35 -4.40
CA THR A 46 -1.41 5.00 -4.60
C THR A 46 -0.44 4.65 -3.46
N ALA A 47 0.49 5.54 -3.15
CA ALA A 47 1.45 5.36 -2.06
C ALA A 47 0.76 5.25 -0.69
N SER A 48 -0.28 6.03 -0.45
CA SER A 48 -1.08 5.93 0.78
C SER A 48 -1.85 4.62 0.86
N ALA A 49 -2.43 4.15 -0.24
CA ALA A 49 -3.14 2.87 -0.29
C ALA A 49 -2.20 1.68 -0.03
N VAL A 50 -1.01 1.69 -0.64
CA VAL A 50 0.05 0.69 -0.40
C VAL A 50 0.40 0.61 1.08
N ALA A 51 0.68 1.76 1.70
CA ALA A 51 1.02 1.84 3.11
C ALA A 51 -0.12 1.34 4.00
N GLY A 52 -1.35 1.82 3.77
CA GLY A 52 -2.53 1.45 4.56
C GLY A 52 -2.89 -0.03 4.47
N ILE A 53 -2.88 -0.63 3.28
CA ILE A 53 -3.14 -2.06 3.09
C ILE A 53 -2.11 -2.88 3.87
N PHE A 54 -0.83 -2.54 3.78
CA PHE A 54 0.20 -3.27 4.49
C PHE A 54 0.04 -3.15 6.01
N THR A 55 -0.10 -1.94 6.54
CA THR A 55 -0.17 -1.74 8.00
C THR A 55 -1.44 -2.32 8.60
N GLY A 56 -2.59 -2.20 7.91
CA GLY A 56 -3.85 -2.79 8.36
C GLY A 56 -3.81 -4.32 8.35
N THR A 57 -3.42 -4.93 7.23
CA THR A 57 -3.33 -6.40 7.13
C THR A 57 -2.32 -7.00 8.11
N LEU A 58 -1.22 -6.31 8.38
CA LEU A 58 -0.25 -6.72 9.39
C LEU A 58 -0.83 -6.62 10.80
N ALA A 59 -1.58 -5.56 11.11
CA ALA A 59 -2.23 -5.40 12.41
C ALA A 59 -3.26 -6.51 12.64
N ASP A 60 -4.14 -6.75 11.67
CA ASP A 60 -5.18 -7.78 11.74
C ASP A 60 -4.56 -9.18 11.90
N TRP A 61 -3.44 -9.44 11.21
CA TRP A 61 -2.67 -10.65 11.43
C TRP A 61 -2.06 -10.69 12.83
N VAL A 62 -1.47 -9.61 13.34
CA VAL A 62 -0.88 -9.57 14.68
C VAL A 62 -1.93 -9.82 15.78
N HIS A 63 -3.14 -9.29 15.61
CA HIS A 63 -4.26 -9.44 16.54
C HIS A 63 -5.01 -10.76 16.41
N GLY A 64 -4.96 -11.42 15.26
CA GLY A 64 -5.54 -12.76 15.07
C GLY A 64 -6.77 -12.79 14.18
N GLU A 65 -7.23 -11.64 13.70
CA GLU A 65 -8.33 -11.49 12.73
C GLU A 65 -7.99 -12.16 11.38
N ILE A 66 -6.70 -12.20 11.02
CA ILE A 66 -6.22 -12.94 9.85
C ILE A 66 -5.45 -14.19 10.28
N THR A 67 -6.02 -15.35 9.96
CA THR A 67 -5.34 -16.64 10.08
C THR A 67 -4.57 -16.96 8.79
N ALA A 68 -3.25 -16.84 8.85
CA ALA A 68 -2.33 -17.16 7.77
C ALA A 68 -0.92 -17.44 8.31
N THR A 69 -0.13 -18.25 7.61
CA THR A 69 1.32 -18.27 7.83
C THR A 69 1.95 -16.96 7.34
N PRO A 70 3.17 -16.61 7.80
CA PRO A 70 3.87 -15.42 7.29
C PRO A 70 4.01 -15.40 5.77
N GLY A 71 4.35 -16.53 5.15
CA GLY A 71 4.48 -16.64 3.69
C GLY A 71 3.14 -16.45 2.95
N GLN A 72 2.06 -17.01 3.48
CA GLN A 72 0.72 -16.80 2.92
C GLN A 72 0.28 -15.34 3.01
N LEU A 73 0.53 -14.69 4.15
CA LEU A 73 0.21 -13.28 4.34
C LEU A 73 1.00 -12.41 3.36
N ALA A 74 2.31 -12.62 3.26
CA ALA A 74 3.16 -11.87 2.33
C ALA A 74 2.71 -12.04 0.88
N GLY A 75 2.39 -13.27 0.46
CA GLY A 75 1.86 -13.54 -0.88
C GLY A 75 0.54 -12.82 -1.16
N ARG A 76 -0.39 -12.82 -0.20
CA ARG A 76 -1.68 -12.12 -0.32
C ARG A 76 -1.50 -10.60 -0.38
N ILE A 77 -0.68 -10.03 0.49
CA ILE A 77 -0.35 -8.61 0.49
C ILE A 77 0.26 -8.23 -0.87
N TRP A 78 1.22 -9.00 -1.37
CA TRP A 78 1.84 -8.74 -2.67
C TRP A 78 0.82 -8.66 -3.81
N GLN A 79 -0.13 -9.61 -3.87
CA GLN A 79 -1.19 -9.59 -4.89
C GLN A 79 -2.10 -8.34 -4.77
N LEU A 80 -2.46 -7.94 -3.54
CA LEU A 80 -3.24 -6.72 -3.31
C LEU A 80 -2.48 -5.47 -3.78
N LEU A 81 -1.18 -5.39 -3.48
CA LEU A 81 -0.35 -4.26 -3.91
C LEU A 81 -0.22 -4.20 -5.44
N LEU A 82 -0.06 -5.35 -6.10
CA LEU A 82 -0.08 -5.41 -7.57
C LEU A 82 -1.40 -4.90 -8.15
N ALA A 83 -2.53 -5.31 -7.58
CA ALA A 83 -3.85 -4.86 -8.02
C ALA A 83 -4.03 -3.35 -7.87
N VAL A 84 -3.60 -2.76 -6.75
CA VAL A 84 -3.62 -1.30 -6.54
C VAL A 84 -2.82 -0.57 -7.61
N HIS A 85 -1.58 -1.01 -7.89
CA HIS A 85 -0.74 -0.40 -8.91
C HIS A 85 -1.31 -0.56 -10.32
N ALA A 86 -1.92 -1.70 -10.62
CA ALA A 86 -2.57 -1.95 -11.91
C ALA A 86 -3.77 -1.01 -12.10
N THR A 87 -4.63 -0.89 -11.08
CA THR A 87 -5.78 0.02 -11.10
C THR A 87 -5.36 1.47 -11.25
N ALA A 88 -4.34 1.93 -10.50
CA ALA A 88 -3.80 3.28 -10.62
C ALA A 88 -3.30 3.58 -12.05
N ARG A 89 -2.63 2.63 -12.69
CA ARG A 89 -2.18 2.77 -14.08
C ARG A 89 -3.34 2.85 -15.07
N LEU A 90 -4.39 2.05 -14.86
CA LEU A 90 -5.58 2.06 -15.73
C LEU A 90 -6.33 3.39 -15.63
N THR A 91 -6.57 3.89 -14.43
CA THR A 91 -7.28 5.15 -14.21
C THR A 91 -6.49 6.37 -14.71
N TRP A 92 -5.16 6.30 -14.71
CA TRP A 92 -4.33 7.32 -15.34
C TRP A 92 -4.45 7.30 -16.86
N ARG A 93 -4.30 6.13 -17.51
CA ARG A 93 -4.43 6.00 -18.97
C ARG A 93 -5.79 6.47 -19.49
N ALA A 94 -6.88 6.14 -18.78
CA ALA A 94 -8.22 6.58 -19.16
C ALA A 94 -8.42 8.10 -19.09
N ARG A 95 -7.59 8.82 -18.31
CA ARG A 95 -7.62 10.28 -18.20
C ARG A 95 -6.71 11.01 -19.19
N GLN A 96 -5.80 10.31 -19.86
CA GLN A 96 -4.99 10.92 -20.91
C GLN A 96 -5.79 11.01 -22.22
N PRO A 97 -5.84 12.18 -22.88
CA PRO A 97 -6.45 12.27 -24.21
C PRO A 97 -5.65 11.43 -25.22
N ASP A 98 -6.36 10.84 -26.18
CA ASP A 98 -5.74 10.09 -27.28
C ASP A 98 -4.86 11.05 -28.11
N PRO A 99 -3.54 10.84 -28.20
CA PRO A 99 -2.65 11.70 -28.98
C PRO A 99 -2.98 11.70 -30.48
N ALA A 100 -3.75 10.71 -30.98
CA ALA A 100 -4.16 10.62 -32.38
C ALA A 100 -5.48 11.33 -32.70
N LYS A 101 -6.17 11.91 -31.71
CA LYS A 101 -7.43 12.62 -31.92
C LYS A 101 -7.28 14.11 -31.59
N PRO A 102 -6.99 14.99 -32.58
CA PRO A 102 -6.94 16.42 -32.32
C PRO A 102 -8.33 16.95 -31.96
N LEU A 103 -8.35 17.96 -31.08
CA LEU A 103 -9.53 18.69 -30.60
C LEU A 103 -10.32 19.32 -31.75
#